data_AF-A0A4U6XKA7-F1
#
_entry.id   AF-A0A4U6XKA7-F1
#
_cell.length_a   1.000
_cell.length_b   1.000
_cell.length_c   1.000
_cell.angle_alpha   90.00
_cell.angle_beta   90.00
_cell.angle_gamma   90.00
#
_symmetry.space_group_name_H-M   'P 1'
#
loop_
_entity.id
_entity.type
_entity.pdbx_description
1 polymer ?
#
loop_
_entity_poly.entity_id
_entity_poly.type
_entity_poly.pdbx_seq_one_letter_code
_entity_poly.pdbx_strand_id
1 'polypeptide(L)'
;MISLPDPYSLSLWWRLSAAFLLFFFFAVQKVRAYNRLKAFNGPFLAGWTEAWHAWAILGFKSHLKYDAVCRKYGTIARVGPNDLVTSSPELLVHMNGVRSRYTRTEWFYRACRHRPDKDHVFSEMDEEKHRQLRQQMGSGQYSGKENEGLEDSVDTHVSELVRLIRSKYASTEAAARPMDFARKIQYLTLDVISDISFGKAFGDLRADEDVLGIAESSEAGIVVFTYGIALGLYKILHRPLFARLLGPKETDATGWGRMFANGRAIVRERLALEAQGGEQRRSDMIASFIRHGLAEEEILSETTLQMIAGSDTTAASLRTIMLYLMTHPRVYAKLQAEIDASATAAAGGSVVSDARCRGLPYLQAVIREGMRVHPPVTNMDPKRVPDGGDTVVVDGETVFLPGGTNVSCAAWPLHINEDVFGRDAGAFRPERWLLERSEGRLARMHRVHELMFGYGKYQCLGRPIAMMEIGKTVYESISAEIEIQAPPAAVRSVFLDFQRYKQWSEKWKLEPTESSKSPSDLKNGDQIQVVMGDMKFKPVIKENTSEALLWLGSLPGIFSGLHEFHFQPSQVNPGGTRFVQIENFTGLLAFFMGPG
;
A
#
# COMPACT_ATOMS: atom_id res chain seq x y z
N MET A 1 82.27 -22.83 -1.50
CA MET A 1 81.35 -21.78 -1.97
C MET A 1 79.94 -22.19 -1.58
N ILE A 2 79.39 -21.58 -0.54
CA ILE A 2 77.98 -21.76 -0.16
C ILE A 2 77.19 -20.87 -1.13
N SER A 3 76.48 -21.49 -2.07
CA SER A 3 75.56 -20.80 -2.97
C SER A 3 74.47 -20.16 -2.12
N LEU A 4 74.47 -18.83 -2.06
CA LEU A 4 73.35 -18.09 -1.47
C LEU A 4 72.13 -18.32 -2.37
N PRO A 5 70.95 -18.63 -1.80
CA PRO A 5 69.74 -18.85 -2.57
C PRO A 5 69.35 -17.58 -3.33
N ASP A 6 68.91 -17.78 -4.57
CA ASP A 6 68.51 -16.74 -5.51
C ASP A 6 67.48 -15.79 -4.85
N PRO A 7 67.74 -14.46 -4.76
CA PRO A 7 66.84 -13.50 -4.12
C PRO A 7 65.40 -13.52 -4.67
N TYR A 8 65.22 -13.98 -5.92
CA TYR A 8 63.88 -14.16 -6.50
C TYR A 8 63.10 -15.34 -5.90
N SER A 9 63.77 -16.40 -5.43
CA SER A 9 63.13 -17.56 -4.80
C SER A 9 62.61 -17.22 -3.39
N LEU A 10 63.41 -16.50 -2.59
CA LEU A 10 62.99 -15.91 -1.31
C LEU A 10 61.80 -14.98 -1.52
N SER A 11 61.74 -14.30 -2.68
CA SER A 11 60.64 -13.41 -3.02
C SER A 11 59.29 -14.10 -3.25
N LEU A 12 59.33 -15.31 -3.80
CA LEU A 12 58.15 -16.13 -4.05
C LEU A 12 57.63 -16.76 -2.76
N TRP A 13 58.52 -17.28 -1.91
CA TRP A 13 58.14 -17.91 -0.65
C TRP A 13 57.47 -16.94 0.33
N TRP A 14 57.89 -15.67 0.40
CA TRP A 14 57.16 -14.68 1.22
C TRP A 14 55.79 -14.37 0.66
N ARG A 15 55.62 -14.30 -0.68
CA ARG A 15 54.31 -14.06 -1.32
C ARG A 15 53.35 -15.20 -1.05
N LEU A 16 53.82 -16.45 -1.19
CA LEU A 16 53.03 -17.64 -0.90
C LEU A 16 52.69 -17.75 0.58
N SER A 17 53.63 -17.45 1.48
CA SER A 17 53.40 -17.44 2.92
C SER A 17 52.40 -16.35 3.33
N ALA A 18 52.53 -15.14 2.78
CA ALA A 18 51.58 -14.05 3.01
C ALA A 18 50.18 -14.40 2.48
N ALA A 19 50.09 -14.96 1.27
CA ALA A 19 48.83 -15.41 0.69
C ALA A 19 48.19 -16.53 1.52
N PHE A 20 48.98 -17.48 2.02
CA PHE A 20 48.51 -18.54 2.91
C PHE A 20 48.01 -17.99 4.24
N LEU A 21 48.74 -17.07 4.87
CA LEU A 21 48.32 -16.43 6.11
C LEU A 21 47.03 -15.61 5.94
N LEU A 22 46.89 -14.89 4.83
CA LEU A 22 45.66 -14.17 4.49
C LEU A 22 44.48 -15.13 4.26
N PHE A 23 44.70 -16.22 3.52
CA PHE A 23 43.69 -17.26 3.30
C PHE A 23 43.29 -17.94 4.62
N PHE A 24 44.26 -18.31 5.45
CA PHE A 24 44.04 -18.93 6.75
C PHE A 24 43.27 -17.99 7.68
N PHE A 25 43.67 -16.73 7.77
CA PHE A 25 42.96 -15.71 8.54
C PHE A 25 41.52 -15.54 8.05
N PHE A 26 41.32 -15.43 6.73
CA PHE A 26 39.99 -15.36 6.13
C PHE A 26 39.13 -16.59 6.45
N ALA A 27 39.71 -17.80 6.32
CA ALA A 27 39.03 -19.05 6.63
C ALA A 27 38.64 -19.13 8.11
N VAL A 28 39.54 -18.76 9.03
CA VAL A 28 39.24 -18.69 10.48
C VAL A 28 38.10 -17.72 10.76
N GLN A 29 38.10 -16.54 10.14
CA GLN A 29 37.01 -15.57 10.30
C GLN A 29 35.68 -16.11 9.79
N LYS A 30 35.67 -16.82 8.65
CA LYS A 30 34.47 -17.45 8.09
C LYS A 30 33.94 -18.58 8.97
N VAL A 31 34.82 -19.44 9.48
CA VAL A 31 34.44 -20.51 10.42
C VAL A 31 33.90 -19.92 11.72
N ARG A 32 34.50 -18.84 12.24
CA ARG A 32 33.99 -18.13 13.42
C ARG A 32 32.60 -17.54 13.17
N ALA A 33 32.38 -16.87 12.04
CA ALA A 33 31.08 -16.33 11.67
C ALA A 33 30.02 -17.45 11.54
N TYR A 34 30.37 -18.55 10.87
CA TYR A 34 29.49 -19.71 10.75
C TYR A 34 29.11 -20.30 12.11
N ASN A 35 30.11 -20.51 12.97
CA ASN A 35 29.94 -21.08 14.30
C ASN A 35 29.09 -20.19 15.22
N ARG A 36 29.21 -18.86 15.10
CA ARG A 36 28.43 -17.91 15.90
C ARG A 36 26.93 -18.06 15.68
N LEU A 37 26.50 -18.32 14.45
CA LEU A 37 25.08 -18.50 14.12
C LEU A 37 24.65 -19.96 13.96
N LYS A 38 25.51 -20.95 14.24
CA LYS A 38 25.29 -22.39 13.90
C LYS A 38 23.97 -23.00 14.39
N ALA A 39 23.36 -22.40 15.41
CA ALA A 39 22.05 -22.81 15.91
C ALA A 39 20.90 -22.49 14.92
N PHE A 40 21.09 -21.51 14.03
CA PHE A 40 20.09 -21.08 13.05
C PHE A 40 20.32 -21.76 11.71
N ASN A 41 19.32 -22.52 11.27
CA ASN A 41 19.28 -23.15 9.96
C ASN A 41 19.00 -22.12 8.86
N GLY A 42 19.40 -22.44 7.62
CA GLY A 42 19.17 -21.60 6.47
C GLY A 42 19.68 -22.24 5.17
N PRO A 43 19.57 -21.53 4.05
CA PRO A 43 20.15 -21.96 2.78
C PRO A 43 21.66 -22.20 2.92
N PHE A 44 22.19 -23.22 2.25
CA PHE A 44 23.58 -23.65 2.42
C PHE A 44 24.61 -22.52 2.25
N LEU A 45 24.46 -21.69 1.21
CA LEU A 45 25.37 -20.57 0.95
C LEU A 45 25.29 -19.46 2.00
N ALA A 46 24.13 -19.28 2.66
CA ALA A 46 23.91 -18.24 3.68
C ALA A 46 24.81 -18.44 4.91
N GLY A 47 25.36 -19.63 5.13
CA GLY A 47 26.32 -19.86 6.21
C GLY A 47 27.71 -19.25 5.96
N TRP A 48 28.09 -19.05 4.69
CA TRP A 48 29.46 -18.76 4.29
C TRP A 48 29.62 -17.43 3.57
N THR A 49 28.64 -17.04 2.76
CA THR A 49 28.69 -15.83 1.93
C THR A 49 27.35 -15.11 1.92
N GLU A 50 27.39 -13.81 1.64
CA GLU A 50 26.18 -13.00 1.37
C GLU A 50 25.55 -13.33 0.00
N ALA A 51 26.11 -14.28 -0.77
CA ALA A 51 25.71 -14.51 -2.15
C ALA A 51 24.24 -14.94 -2.26
N TRP A 52 23.75 -15.75 -1.31
CA TRP A 52 22.34 -16.13 -1.29
C TRP A 52 21.45 -14.92 -1.04
N HIS A 53 21.82 -14.08 -0.07
CA HIS A 53 21.08 -12.88 0.28
C HIS A 53 21.06 -11.87 -0.89
N ALA A 54 22.22 -11.61 -1.49
CA ALA A 54 22.36 -10.77 -2.67
C ALA A 54 21.50 -11.29 -3.82
N TRP A 55 21.56 -12.59 -4.13
CA TRP A 55 20.70 -13.22 -5.14
C TRP A 55 19.20 -13.11 -4.80
N ALA A 56 18.84 -13.15 -3.52
CA ALA A 56 17.46 -12.97 -3.10
C ALA A 56 16.95 -11.56 -3.43
N ILE A 57 17.74 -10.53 -3.10
CA ILE A 57 17.42 -9.12 -3.32
C ILE A 57 17.46 -8.76 -4.81
N LEU A 58 18.50 -9.17 -5.54
CA LEU A 58 18.66 -8.89 -6.99
C LEU A 58 17.54 -9.50 -7.84
N GLY A 59 16.80 -10.48 -7.32
CA GLY A 59 15.65 -11.06 -8.00
C GLY A 59 14.37 -10.23 -7.93
N PHE A 60 14.35 -9.10 -7.20
CA PHE A 60 13.16 -8.25 -6.96
C PHE A 60 11.94 -9.00 -6.38
N LYS A 61 12.16 -10.20 -5.86
CA LYS A 61 11.16 -11.09 -5.25
C LYS A 61 11.70 -11.66 -3.93
N SER A 62 12.46 -10.85 -3.21
CA SER A 62 13.12 -11.21 -1.96
C SER A 62 12.09 -11.67 -0.91
N HIS A 63 10.95 -10.99 -0.82
CA HIS A 63 9.85 -11.33 0.08
C HIS A 63 9.35 -12.78 -0.07
N LEU A 64 9.20 -13.29 -1.30
CA LEU A 64 8.82 -14.70 -1.55
C LEU A 64 9.92 -15.68 -1.15
N LYS A 65 11.18 -15.29 -1.35
CA LYS A 65 12.34 -16.13 -0.95
C LYS A 65 12.47 -16.19 0.57
N TYR A 66 12.20 -15.09 1.27
CA TYR A 66 12.17 -15.06 2.73
C TYR A 66 11.00 -15.85 3.29
N ASP A 67 9.81 -15.78 2.67
CA ASP A 67 8.68 -16.67 2.98
C ASP A 67 9.08 -18.15 2.86
N ALA A 68 9.66 -18.55 1.73
CA ALA A 68 10.13 -19.92 1.52
C ALA A 68 11.19 -20.35 2.55
N VAL A 69 12.07 -19.44 2.97
CA VAL A 69 13.08 -19.70 3.99
C VAL A 69 12.44 -19.87 5.37
N CYS A 70 11.55 -18.96 5.80
CA CYS A 70 10.86 -19.06 7.08
C CYS A 70 10.00 -20.33 7.16
N ARG A 71 9.27 -20.68 6.09
CA ARG A 71 8.47 -21.91 6.03
C ARG A 71 9.32 -23.18 6.14
N LYS A 72 10.53 -23.17 5.58
CA LYS A 72 11.40 -24.35 5.53
C LYS A 72 12.26 -24.52 6.79
N TYR A 73 12.79 -23.43 7.32
CA TYR A 73 13.81 -23.46 8.37
C TYR A 73 13.31 -23.00 9.74
N GLY A 74 12.08 -22.48 9.82
CA GLY A 74 11.45 -22.02 11.05
C GLY A 74 11.31 -20.50 11.14
N THR A 75 10.71 -20.04 12.24
CA THR A 75 10.36 -18.62 12.46
C THR A 75 11.56 -17.69 12.42
N ILE A 76 12.74 -18.14 12.87
CA ILE A 76 14.03 -17.47 12.68
C ILE A 76 14.91 -18.32 11.79
N ALA A 77 15.40 -17.74 10.71
CA ALA A 77 16.25 -18.44 9.75
C ALA A 77 17.44 -17.59 9.30
N ARG A 78 18.54 -18.25 8.97
CA ARG A 78 19.76 -17.59 8.46
C ARG A 78 19.63 -17.29 6.97
N VAL A 79 19.93 -16.05 6.59
CA VAL A 79 19.94 -15.59 5.19
C VAL A 79 21.31 -15.07 4.75
N GLY A 80 22.20 -14.74 5.70
CA GLY A 80 23.60 -14.42 5.45
C GLY A 80 24.50 -14.78 6.65
N PRO A 81 25.83 -14.73 6.50
CA PRO A 81 26.81 -15.01 7.55
C PRO A 81 26.60 -14.28 8.87
N ASN A 82 25.98 -13.09 8.84
CA ASN A 82 25.63 -12.31 10.03
C ASN A 82 24.14 -11.89 10.05
N ASP A 83 23.33 -12.42 9.14
CA ASP A 83 21.98 -11.93 8.86
C ASP A 83 20.96 -13.04 9.06
N LEU A 84 20.01 -12.78 9.96
CA LEU A 84 18.85 -13.58 10.24
C LEU A 84 17.60 -12.86 9.73
N VAL A 85 16.59 -13.64 9.39
CA VAL A 85 15.25 -13.15 9.10
C VAL A 85 14.27 -13.79 10.09
N THR A 86 13.28 -13.02 10.55
CA THR A 86 12.24 -13.50 11.46
C THR A 86 10.84 -13.15 10.99
N SER A 87 9.89 -14.06 11.26
CA SER A 87 8.45 -13.82 11.10
C SER A 87 7.70 -13.77 12.44
N SER A 88 8.42 -13.75 13.57
CA SER A 88 7.81 -13.65 14.91
C SER A 88 7.35 -12.21 15.21
N PRO A 89 6.03 -11.99 15.41
CA PRO A 89 5.52 -10.69 15.85
C PRO A 89 6.15 -10.22 17.16
N GLU A 90 6.36 -11.14 18.10
CA GLU A 90 6.83 -10.86 19.45
C GLU A 90 8.29 -10.38 19.42
N LEU A 91 9.14 -11.02 18.61
CA LEU A 91 10.52 -10.58 18.43
C LEU A 91 10.60 -9.22 17.72
N LEU A 92 9.73 -8.97 16.74
CA LEU A 92 9.66 -7.67 16.04
C LEU A 92 9.22 -6.54 16.99
N VAL A 93 8.22 -6.78 17.83
CA VAL A 93 7.79 -5.85 18.88
C VAL A 93 8.93 -5.57 19.87
N HIS A 94 9.62 -6.62 20.31
CA HIS A 94 10.74 -6.52 21.25
C HIS A 94 11.90 -5.69 20.68
N MET A 95 12.38 -6.01 19.48
CA MET A 95 13.51 -5.30 18.87
C MET A 95 13.19 -3.82 18.59
N ASN A 96 11.95 -3.50 18.26
CA ASN A 96 11.53 -2.14 17.91
C ASN A 96 10.99 -1.34 19.10
N GLY A 97 10.88 -1.96 20.28
CA GLY A 97 10.34 -1.34 21.48
C GLY A 97 11.05 -0.03 21.88
N VAL A 98 10.32 0.87 22.53
CA VAL A 98 10.82 2.22 22.90
C VAL A 98 12.11 2.15 23.73
N ARG A 99 12.21 1.17 24.63
CA ARG A 99 13.39 0.94 25.49
C ARG A 99 14.32 -0.16 24.97
N SER A 100 14.09 -0.63 23.74
CA SER A 100 14.91 -1.65 23.12
C SER A 100 16.33 -1.14 22.91
N ARG A 101 17.30 -2.00 23.23
CA ARG A 101 18.73 -1.76 22.98
C ARG A 101 19.15 -2.08 21.54
N TYR A 102 18.25 -2.67 20.75
CA TYR A 102 18.53 -2.89 19.33
C TYR A 102 18.66 -1.55 18.60
N THR A 103 19.53 -1.53 17.61
CA THR A 103 19.80 -0.36 16.77
C THR A 103 19.61 -0.72 15.30
N ARG A 104 19.55 0.29 14.44
CA ARG A 104 19.58 0.10 12.99
C ARG A 104 20.91 -0.51 12.52
N THR A 105 20.89 -1.38 11.50
CA THR A 105 22.12 -1.96 10.95
C THR A 105 22.78 -1.08 9.91
N GLU A 106 24.12 -1.06 9.89
CA GLU A 106 24.89 -0.23 8.97
C GLU A 106 24.60 -0.53 7.48
N TRP A 107 24.61 -1.80 7.07
CA TRP A 107 24.59 -2.15 5.64
C TRP A 107 23.33 -1.73 4.91
N PHE A 108 22.18 -1.82 5.57
CA PHE A 108 20.90 -1.45 5.01
C PHE A 108 20.69 0.06 5.09
N TYR A 109 20.77 0.63 6.30
CA TYR A 109 20.40 2.03 6.51
C TYR A 109 21.40 3.03 5.93
N ARG A 110 22.69 2.69 5.83
CA ARG A 110 23.62 3.50 5.03
C ARG A 110 23.24 3.46 3.56
N ALA A 111 22.88 2.30 3.00
CA ALA A 111 22.45 2.23 1.61
C ALA A 111 21.14 3.00 1.36
N CYS A 112 20.28 3.15 2.36
CA CYS A 112 19.03 3.92 2.30
C CYS A 112 19.22 5.44 2.26
N ARG A 113 20.45 5.95 2.37
CA ARG A 113 20.66 7.39 2.21
C ARG A 113 20.49 7.78 0.77
N HIS A 114 19.58 8.70 0.50
CA HIS A 114 19.53 9.35 -0.81
C HIS A 114 20.82 10.15 -1.03
N ARG A 115 21.28 10.87 0.00
CA ARG A 115 22.53 11.66 -0.03
C ARG A 115 23.67 10.95 0.69
N PRO A 116 24.84 10.74 0.06
CA PRO A 116 25.96 10.05 0.71
C PRO A 116 26.42 10.70 2.04
N ASP A 117 26.32 12.02 2.13
CA ASP A 117 26.84 12.86 3.22
C ASP A 117 25.84 13.14 4.35
N LYS A 118 24.55 12.93 4.13
CA LYS A 118 23.48 13.30 5.07
C LYS A 118 22.50 12.17 5.31
N ASP A 119 22.11 12.02 6.57
CA ASP A 119 21.02 11.13 6.96
C ASP A 119 19.69 11.89 7.01
N HIS A 120 18.62 11.17 6.73
CA HIS A 120 17.26 11.54 7.14
C HIS A 120 16.80 10.59 8.26
N VAL A 121 15.64 10.84 8.84
CA VAL A 121 15.08 10.11 9.99
C VAL A 121 15.03 8.59 9.76
N PHE A 122 14.81 8.15 8.52
CA PHE A 122 14.80 6.72 8.19
C PHE A 122 16.20 6.08 8.23
N SER A 123 17.25 6.77 7.74
CA SER A 123 18.62 6.25 7.67
C SER A 123 19.46 6.52 8.91
N GLU A 124 19.06 7.49 9.75
CA GLU A 124 19.78 7.86 10.97
C GLU A 124 19.87 6.68 11.95
N MET A 125 21.11 6.29 12.27
CA MET A 125 21.41 5.14 13.13
C MET A 125 21.85 5.55 14.52
N ASP A 126 22.23 6.82 14.71
CA ASP A 126 22.43 7.38 16.03
C ASP A 126 21.06 7.54 16.70
N GLU A 127 20.82 6.75 17.75
CA GLU A 127 19.52 6.68 18.41
C GLU A 127 19.12 8.01 19.06
N GLU A 128 20.08 8.81 19.51
CA GLU A 128 19.82 10.09 20.14
C GLU A 128 19.44 11.15 19.10
N LYS A 129 20.20 11.23 18.00
CA LYS A 129 19.84 12.11 16.87
C LYS A 129 18.51 11.70 16.24
N HIS A 130 18.28 10.41 16.06
CA HIS A 130 17.01 9.91 15.55
C HIS A 130 15.84 10.28 16.47
N ARG A 131 16.02 10.16 17.79
CA ARG A 131 15.02 10.58 18.78
C ARG A 131 14.76 12.09 18.70
N GLN A 132 15.80 12.90 18.57
CA GLN A 132 15.69 14.35 18.42
C GLN A 132 14.94 14.73 17.14
N LEU A 133 15.35 14.20 15.98
CA LEU A 133 14.68 14.44 14.69
C LEU A 133 13.19 14.05 14.75
N ARG A 134 12.88 12.88 15.32
CA ARG A 134 11.49 12.45 15.51
C ARG A 134 10.70 13.37 16.43
N GLN A 135 11.31 13.89 17.49
CA GLN A 135 10.65 14.83 18.38
C GLN A 135 10.35 16.15 17.68
N GLN A 136 11.30 16.66 16.90
CA GLN A 136 11.15 17.92 16.15
C GLN A 136 10.09 17.80 15.04
N MET A 137 10.02 16.65 14.35
CA MET A 137 9.06 16.46 13.25
C MET A 137 7.68 15.96 13.71
N GLY A 138 7.64 15.14 14.76
CA GLY A 138 6.43 14.42 15.17
C GLY A 138 5.44 15.24 16.00
N SER A 139 5.90 16.29 16.68
CA SER A 139 5.12 17.06 17.67
C SER A 139 4.00 17.93 17.06
N GLY A 140 4.17 18.36 15.81
CA GLY A 140 3.26 19.27 15.11
C GLY A 140 2.58 18.63 13.90
N GLN A 141 3.30 18.54 12.79
CA GLN A 141 2.69 18.33 11.48
C GLN A 141 2.22 16.91 11.19
N TYR A 142 3.04 15.89 11.47
CA TYR A 142 2.65 14.48 11.25
C TYR A 142 1.49 14.04 12.16
N SER A 143 1.28 14.76 13.28
CA SER A 143 0.15 14.54 14.19
C SER A 143 -1.13 15.29 13.79
N GLY A 144 -1.05 16.14 12.77
CA GLY A 144 -2.13 17.04 12.33
C GLY A 144 -2.29 18.32 13.14
N LYS A 145 -1.64 18.45 14.32
CA LYS A 145 -1.82 19.61 15.23
C LYS A 145 -1.35 20.94 14.67
N GLU A 146 -0.31 20.94 13.85
CA GLU A 146 0.20 22.15 13.19
C GLU A 146 -0.19 22.20 11.70
N ASN A 147 -1.05 21.29 11.21
CA ASN A 147 -1.52 21.23 9.82
C ASN A 147 -3.05 21.21 9.75
N GLU A 148 -3.69 22.33 10.10
CA GLU A 148 -5.15 22.39 10.17
C GLU A 148 -5.83 22.12 8.81
N GLY A 149 -5.18 22.44 7.69
CA GLY A 149 -5.66 22.16 6.33
C GLY A 149 -5.22 20.82 5.74
N LEU A 150 -4.71 19.89 6.56
CA LEU A 150 -4.22 18.59 6.08
C LEU A 150 -5.32 17.80 5.38
N GLU A 151 -6.49 17.72 6.02
CA GLU A 151 -7.62 16.97 5.47
C GLU A 151 -8.15 17.63 4.18
N ASP A 152 -8.24 18.96 4.15
CA ASP A 152 -8.65 19.73 2.97
C ASP A 152 -7.72 19.52 1.76
N SER A 153 -6.42 19.33 2.03
CA SER A 153 -5.42 19.03 0.99
C SER A 153 -5.68 17.65 0.38
N VAL A 154 -6.00 16.65 1.22
CA VAL A 154 -6.41 15.32 0.76
C VAL A 154 -7.71 15.40 -0.05
N ASP A 155 -8.71 16.15 0.44
CA ASP A 155 -10.01 16.32 -0.23
C ASP A 155 -9.88 16.92 -1.62
N THR A 156 -9.03 17.93 -1.74
CA THR A 156 -8.75 18.62 -3.01
C THR A 156 -8.25 17.62 -4.04
N HIS A 157 -7.23 16.82 -3.70
CA HIS A 157 -6.62 15.91 -4.67
C HIS A 157 -7.43 14.63 -4.93
N VAL A 158 -8.17 14.12 -3.93
CA VAL A 158 -9.16 13.05 -4.18
C VAL A 158 -10.25 13.53 -5.15
N SER A 159 -10.75 14.76 -4.98
CA SER A 159 -11.70 15.37 -5.91
C SER A 159 -11.11 15.52 -7.32
N GLU A 160 -9.84 15.91 -7.43
CA GLU A 160 -9.14 16.03 -8.70
C GLU A 160 -8.99 14.68 -9.41
N LEU A 161 -8.68 13.60 -8.67
CA LEU A 161 -8.64 12.25 -9.23
C LEU A 161 -10.02 11.85 -9.78
N VAL A 162 -11.09 12.02 -8.99
CA VAL A 162 -12.45 11.69 -9.42
C VAL A 162 -12.84 12.52 -10.65
N ARG A 163 -12.51 13.81 -10.66
CA ARG A 163 -12.75 14.71 -11.79
C ARG A 163 -11.98 14.27 -13.04
N LEU A 164 -10.71 13.91 -12.92
CA LEU A 164 -9.88 13.41 -14.02
C LEU A 164 -10.49 12.15 -14.63
N ILE A 165 -10.89 11.19 -13.78
CA ILE A 165 -11.55 9.95 -14.20
C ILE A 165 -12.83 10.27 -14.98
N ARG A 166 -13.73 11.08 -14.39
CA ARG A 166 -15.03 11.42 -15.00
C ARG A 166 -14.90 12.20 -16.30
N SER A 167 -13.95 13.14 -16.40
CA SER A 167 -13.80 14.02 -17.56
C SER A 167 -13.06 13.37 -18.73
N LYS A 168 -12.02 12.58 -18.45
CA LYS A 168 -11.12 12.05 -19.49
C LYS A 168 -11.31 10.56 -19.75
N TYR A 169 -11.51 9.78 -18.70
CA TYR A 169 -11.42 8.31 -18.72
C TYR A 169 -12.74 7.57 -18.56
N ALA A 170 -13.86 8.28 -18.36
CA ALA A 170 -15.17 7.69 -18.41
C ALA A 170 -15.42 7.06 -19.79
N SER A 171 -15.64 5.75 -19.81
CA SER A 171 -15.99 5.03 -21.03
C SER A 171 -17.43 5.35 -21.43
N THR A 172 -17.70 5.30 -22.72
CA THR A 172 -19.06 5.45 -23.27
C THR A 172 -19.42 4.17 -24.01
N GLU A 173 -20.70 3.96 -24.32
CA GLU A 173 -21.13 2.81 -25.15
C GLU A 173 -20.40 2.77 -26.50
N ALA A 174 -20.02 3.93 -27.04
CA ALA A 174 -19.33 4.05 -28.31
C ALA A 174 -17.82 3.75 -28.24
N ALA A 175 -17.19 3.92 -27.08
CA ALA A 175 -15.74 3.77 -26.94
C ALA A 175 -15.30 3.50 -25.49
N ALA A 176 -14.55 2.41 -25.30
CA ALA A 176 -13.80 2.16 -24.09
C ALA A 176 -12.58 3.09 -24.02
N ARG A 177 -12.40 3.76 -22.88
CA ARG A 177 -11.27 4.66 -22.62
C ARG A 177 -10.37 4.04 -21.55
N PRO A 178 -9.31 3.31 -21.93
CA PRO A 178 -8.42 2.69 -20.95
C PRO A 178 -7.67 3.77 -20.16
N MET A 179 -7.51 3.53 -18.86
CA MET A 179 -6.73 4.37 -17.95
C MET A 179 -5.70 3.51 -17.22
N ASP A 180 -4.46 3.97 -17.18
CA ASP A 180 -3.47 3.41 -16.25
C ASP A 180 -3.76 3.92 -14.83
N PHE A 181 -4.63 3.19 -14.13
CA PHE A 181 -5.01 3.50 -12.75
C PHE A 181 -3.80 3.53 -11.82
N ALA A 182 -2.81 2.65 -12.01
CA ALA A 182 -1.63 2.61 -11.16
C ALA A 182 -0.83 3.91 -11.25
N ARG A 183 -0.67 4.46 -12.46
CA ARG A 183 -0.01 5.75 -12.67
C ARG A 183 -0.84 6.91 -12.09
N LYS A 184 -2.16 6.93 -12.25
CA LYS A 184 -3.00 8.03 -11.71
C LYS A 184 -3.05 8.04 -10.18
N ILE A 185 -3.01 6.87 -9.55
CA ILE A 185 -2.85 6.78 -8.10
C ILE A 185 -1.46 7.28 -7.65
N GLN A 186 -0.41 7.11 -8.46
CA GLN A 186 0.88 7.73 -8.15
C GLN A 186 0.76 9.25 -8.12
N TYR A 187 0.13 9.83 -9.15
CA TYR A 187 -0.08 11.27 -9.27
C TYR A 187 -0.89 11.82 -8.10
N LEU A 188 -1.97 11.14 -7.71
CA LEU A 188 -2.72 11.47 -6.50
C LEU A 188 -1.81 11.57 -5.28
N THR A 189 -1.04 10.51 -5.01
CA THR A 189 -0.23 10.46 -3.78
C THR A 189 0.93 11.44 -3.78
N LEU A 190 1.47 11.77 -4.97
CA LEU A 190 2.49 12.81 -5.15
C LEU A 190 1.92 14.21 -4.92
N ASP A 191 0.75 14.51 -5.49
CA ASP A 191 0.07 15.78 -5.27
C ASP A 191 -0.33 15.96 -3.81
N VAL A 192 -0.88 14.92 -3.16
CA VAL A 192 -1.22 14.95 -1.72
C VAL A 192 0.01 15.21 -0.86
N ILE A 193 1.09 14.44 -1.00
CA ILE A 193 2.26 14.64 -0.14
C ILE A 193 2.95 15.98 -0.41
N SER A 194 3.02 16.42 -1.68
CA SER A 194 3.64 17.70 -2.01
C SER A 194 2.83 18.88 -1.47
N ASP A 195 1.51 18.81 -1.52
CA ASP A 195 0.65 19.85 -0.98
C ASP A 195 0.72 19.95 0.55
N ILE A 196 0.69 18.80 1.23
CA ILE A 196 0.78 18.71 2.69
C ILE A 196 2.19 19.08 3.19
N SER A 197 3.23 18.64 2.50
CA SER A 197 4.61 18.83 2.94
C SER A 197 5.18 20.19 2.57
N PHE A 198 4.88 20.67 1.36
CA PHE A 198 5.53 21.84 0.75
C PHE A 198 4.57 23.02 0.55
N GLY A 199 3.30 22.85 0.89
CA GLY A 199 2.26 23.86 0.76
C GLY A 199 1.75 24.05 -0.67
N LYS A 200 2.25 23.25 -1.63
CA LYS A 200 1.86 23.29 -3.04
C LYS A 200 2.03 21.92 -3.70
N ALA A 201 0.96 21.45 -4.34
CA ALA A 201 0.99 20.25 -5.18
C ALA A 201 1.90 20.39 -6.41
N PHE A 202 2.47 19.28 -6.87
CA PHE A 202 3.22 19.23 -8.13
C PHE A 202 2.33 19.48 -9.36
N GLY A 203 1.05 19.09 -9.26
CA GLY A 203 0.04 19.29 -10.29
C GLY A 203 -0.10 18.10 -11.25
N ASP A 204 0.36 16.92 -10.85
CA ASP A 204 0.42 15.73 -11.69
C ASP A 204 -0.98 15.26 -12.12
N LEU A 205 -1.99 15.32 -11.24
CA LEU A 205 -3.37 14.96 -11.58
C LEU A 205 -4.01 15.93 -12.57
N ARG A 206 -3.75 17.24 -12.40
CA ARG A 206 -4.34 18.29 -13.27
C ARG A 206 -3.76 18.23 -14.67
N ALA A 207 -2.45 18.06 -14.77
CA ALA A 207 -1.74 17.94 -16.03
C ALA A 207 -1.88 16.54 -16.64
N ASP A 208 -2.27 15.55 -15.84
CA ASP A 208 -2.37 14.14 -16.21
C ASP A 208 -1.04 13.53 -16.65
N GLU A 209 0.06 14.04 -16.10
CA GLU A 209 1.45 13.72 -16.43
C GLU A 209 2.36 13.86 -15.19
N ASP A 210 3.57 13.32 -15.25
CA ASP A 210 4.59 13.47 -14.18
C ASP A 210 5.34 14.79 -14.39
N VAL A 211 4.77 15.91 -13.91
CA VAL A 211 5.20 17.27 -14.25
C VAL A 211 6.66 17.51 -13.90
N LEU A 212 7.06 17.05 -12.72
CA LEU A 212 8.42 17.22 -12.20
C LEU A 212 9.31 15.99 -12.41
N GLY A 213 8.80 14.92 -13.04
CA GLY A 213 9.51 13.65 -13.26
C GLY A 213 9.89 12.94 -11.96
N ILE A 214 9.11 13.16 -10.89
CA ILE A 214 9.39 12.60 -9.56
C ILE A 214 9.03 11.12 -9.53
N ALA A 215 7.92 10.71 -10.16
CA ALA A 215 7.53 9.30 -10.20
C ALA A 215 8.59 8.46 -10.94
N GLU A 216 8.99 8.89 -12.13
CA GLU A 216 10.05 8.21 -12.91
C GLU A 216 11.37 8.19 -12.13
N SER A 217 11.74 9.31 -11.51
CA SER A 217 12.99 9.42 -10.74
C SER A 217 12.99 8.54 -9.49
N SER A 218 11.85 8.40 -8.80
CA SER A 218 11.72 7.50 -7.66
C SER A 218 11.90 6.04 -8.07
N GLU A 219 11.24 5.61 -9.16
CA GLU A 219 11.35 4.26 -9.70
C GLU A 219 12.82 3.91 -10.04
N ALA A 220 13.51 4.80 -10.75
CA ALA A 220 14.93 4.63 -11.08
C ALA A 220 15.82 4.61 -9.82
N GLY A 221 15.55 5.51 -8.87
CA GLY A 221 16.26 5.61 -7.60
C GLY A 221 16.17 4.34 -6.75
N ILE A 222 14.97 3.76 -6.64
CA ILE A 222 14.71 2.52 -5.90
C ILE A 222 15.46 1.33 -6.51
N VAL A 223 15.58 1.27 -7.84
CA VAL A 223 16.38 0.24 -8.52
C VAL A 223 17.86 0.36 -8.15
N VAL A 224 18.44 1.57 -8.24
CA VAL A 224 19.84 1.83 -7.85
C VAL A 224 20.06 1.49 -6.38
N PHE A 225 19.14 1.89 -5.51
CA PHE A 225 19.12 1.56 -4.09
C PHE A 225 19.12 0.04 -3.85
N THR A 226 18.30 -0.71 -4.57
CA THR A 226 18.22 -2.17 -4.47
C THR A 226 19.55 -2.85 -4.83
N TYR A 227 20.20 -2.40 -5.91
CA TYR A 227 21.56 -2.87 -6.25
C TYR A 227 22.59 -2.48 -5.19
N GLY A 228 22.51 -1.25 -4.68
CA GLY A 228 23.40 -0.73 -3.65
C GLY A 228 23.37 -1.57 -2.37
N ILE A 229 22.17 -1.96 -1.94
CA ILE A 229 21.96 -2.90 -0.86
C ILE A 229 22.54 -4.28 -1.22
N ALA A 230 22.07 -4.89 -2.31
CA ALA A 230 22.33 -6.29 -2.58
C ALA A 230 23.81 -6.61 -2.75
N LEU A 231 24.56 -5.66 -3.32
CA LEU A 231 25.99 -5.79 -3.60
C LEU A 231 26.87 -5.13 -2.53
N GLY A 232 26.28 -4.49 -1.51
CA GLY A 232 27.02 -3.79 -0.46
C GLY A 232 27.82 -2.58 -0.98
N LEU A 233 27.39 -1.95 -2.08
CA LEU A 233 28.14 -0.88 -2.75
C LEU A 233 28.23 0.40 -1.91
N TYR A 234 27.37 0.56 -0.89
CA TYR A 234 27.37 1.72 0.01
C TYR A 234 28.76 2.01 0.61
N LYS A 235 29.57 0.97 0.91
CA LYS A 235 30.92 1.13 1.47
C LYS A 235 31.89 1.86 0.54
N ILE A 236 31.66 1.75 -0.77
CA ILE A 236 32.47 2.35 -1.82
C ILE A 236 31.82 3.67 -2.24
N LEU A 237 30.53 3.64 -2.58
CA LEU A 237 29.79 4.80 -3.11
C LEU A 237 29.73 5.97 -2.13
N HIS A 238 29.80 5.72 -0.81
CA HIS A 238 29.76 6.80 0.19
C HIS A 238 31.14 7.31 0.60
N ARG A 239 32.22 6.79 0.02
CA ARG A 239 33.55 7.39 0.20
C ARG A 239 33.58 8.76 -0.51
N PRO A 240 34.14 9.82 0.10
CA PRO A 240 34.04 11.18 -0.44
C PRO A 240 34.45 11.32 -1.92
N LEU A 241 35.51 10.61 -2.34
CA LEU A 241 35.96 10.62 -3.73
C LEU A 241 34.94 10.00 -4.69
N PHE A 242 34.39 8.83 -4.35
CA PHE A 242 33.40 8.13 -5.17
C PHE A 242 32.04 8.82 -5.14
N ALA A 243 31.62 9.31 -3.97
CA ALA A 243 30.40 10.10 -3.83
C ALA A 243 30.46 11.37 -4.70
N ARG A 244 31.61 12.05 -4.77
CA ARG A 244 31.80 13.23 -5.63
C ARG A 244 31.80 12.89 -7.13
N LEU A 245 32.34 11.73 -7.51
CA LEU A 245 32.53 11.36 -8.91
C LEU A 245 31.29 10.68 -9.51
N LEU A 246 30.74 9.70 -8.80
CA LEU A 246 29.68 8.77 -9.24
C LEU A 246 28.37 8.94 -8.48
N GLY A 247 28.35 9.77 -7.43
CA GLY A 247 27.12 10.05 -6.70
C GLY A 247 26.13 10.89 -7.53
N PRO A 248 24.85 10.86 -7.15
CA PRO A 248 23.81 11.66 -7.80
C PRO A 248 24.13 13.17 -7.72
N LYS A 249 23.89 13.87 -8.83
CA LYS A 249 24.09 15.31 -8.96
C LYS A 249 22.76 15.99 -9.25
N GLU A 250 22.58 17.20 -8.74
CA GLU A 250 21.37 18.01 -9.01
C GLU A 250 21.21 18.37 -10.50
N THR A 251 22.24 18.15 -11.32
CA THR A 251 22.16 18.30 -12.78
C THR A 251 21.65 17.06 -13.50
N ASP A 252 21.44 15.94 -12.81
CA ASP A 252 20.99 14.70 -13.43
C ASP A 252 19.51 14.81 -13.83
N ALA A 253 19.17 14.30 -15.02
CA ALA A 253 17.81 14.39 -15.57
C ALA A 253 16.82 13.35 -14.99
N THR A 254 17.30 12.40 -14.19
CA THR A 254 16.52 11.32 -13.59
C THR A 254 17.13 10.87 -12.26
N GLY A 255 16.42 10.00 -11.52
CA GLY A 255 16.87 9.41 -10.27
C GLY A 255 17.00 10.43 -9.12
N TRP A 256 17.81 10.08 -8.12
CA TRP A 256 18.01 10.92 -6.93
C TRP A 256 18.50 12.34 -7.25
N GLY A 257 19.29 12.51 -8.31
CA GLY A 257 19.81 13.83 -8.70
C GLY A 257 18.71 14.82 -9.06
N ARG A 258 17.76 14.43 -9.91
CA ARG A 258 16.57 15.25 -10.25
C ARG A 258 15.72 15.55 -9.02
N MET A 259 15.53 14.56 -8.15
CA MET A 259 14.77 14.75 -6.91
C MET A 259 15.44 15.76 -5.97
N PHE A 260 16.77 15.77 -5.88
CA PHE A 260 17.49 16.79 -5.10
C PHE A 260 17.35 18.19 -5.69
N ALA A 261 17.38 18.32 -7.01
CA ALA A 261 17.17 19.61 -7.67
C ALA A 261 15.78 20.18 -7.34
N ASN A 262 14.74 19.35 -7.46
CA ASN A 262 13.37 19.71 -7.11
C ASN A 262 13.24 20.03 -5.61
N GLY A 263 13.77 19.17 -4.74
CA GLY A 263 13.74 19.38 -3.29
C GLY A 263 14.46 20.67 -2.87
N ARG A 264 15.60 20.99 -3.49
CA ARG A 264 16.35 22.22 -3.20
C ARG A 264 15.59 23.45 -3.68
N ALA A 265 14.96 23.40 -4.84
CA ALA A 265 14.13 24.49 -5.32
C ALA A 265 12.98 24.80 -4.34
N ILE A 266 12.27 23.75 -3.88
CA ILE A 266 11.18 23.85 -2.90
C ILE A 266 11.67 24.43 -1.57
N VAL A 267 12.76 23.90 -1.01
CA VAL A 267 13.29 24.36 0.28
C VAL A 267 13.75 25.82 0.20
N ARG A 268 14.42 26.21 -0.89
CA ARG A 268 14.86 27.61 -1.09
C ARG A 268 13.70 28.57 -1.25
N GLU A 269 12.70 28.21 -2.04
CA GLU A 269 11.48 29.01 -2.19
C GLU A 269 10.83 29.22 -0.83
N ARG A 270 10.68 28.14 -0.04
CA ARG A 270 10.06 28.23 1.29
C ARG A 270 10.87 29.07 2.26
N LEU A 271 12.19 28.91 2.32
CA LEU A 271 13.06 29.72 3.18
C LEU A 271 13.02 31.20 2.79
N ALA A 272 12.94 31.51 1.49
CA ALA A 272 12.81 32.88 1.01
C ALA A 272 11.47 33.52 1.41
N LEU A 273 10.37 32.76 1.39
CA LEU A 273 9.05 33.22 1.86
C LEU A 273 9.03 33.48 3.37
N GLU A 274 9.65 32.61 4.17
CA GLU A 274 9.76 32.80 5.63
C GLU A 274 10.61 34.04 5.97
N ALA A 275 11.70 34.28 5.22
CA ALA A 275 12.56 35.45 5.43
C ALA A 275 11.87 36.79 5.12
N GLN A 276 10.84 36.78 4.26
CA GLN A 276 10.07 37.98 3.88
C GLN A 276 8.95 38.33 4.88
N GLY A 277 8.87 37.63 6.03
CA GLY A 277 7.89 37.93 7.08
C GLY A 277 6.47 37.51 6.71
N GLY A 278 6.31 36.48 5.86
CA GLY A 278 5.02 36.06 5.30
C GLY A 278 3.92 35.83 6.34
N GLU A 279 3.01 36.81 6.47
CA GLU A 279 1.81 36.76 7.30
C GLU A 279 0.71 35.82 6.77
N GLN A 280 0.88 35.24 5.57
CA GLN A 280 -0.04 34.26 4.98
C GLN A 280 0.48 32.83 5.21
N ARG A 281 0.46 32.38 6.46
CA ARG A 281 0.99 31.06 6.87
C ARG A 281 0.03 29.94 6.52
N ARG A 282 0.14 29.36 5.31
CA ARG A 282 -0.16 27.92 5.19
C ARG A 282 0.90 27.20 6.02
N SER A 283 0.47 26.61 7.13
CA SER A 283 1.35 25.81 7.98
C SER A 283 1.49 24.44 7.33
N ASP A 284 2.61 24.21 6.64
CA ASP A 284 3.01 22.93 6.02
C ASP A 284 4.15 22.25 6.80
N MET A 285 4.60 21.07 6.36
CA MET A 285 5.67 20.32 7.05
C MET A 285 6.99 21.07 7.08
N ILE A 286 7.40 21.73 5.99
CA ILE A 286 8.66 22.50 5.99
C ILE A 286 8.57 23.67 6.97
N ALA A 287 7.44 24.39 7.00
CA ALA A 287 7.22 25.46 7.96
C ALA A 287 7.34 24.97 9.41
N SER A 288 6.77 23.79 9.72
CA SER A 288 6.93 23.16 11.03
C SER A 288 8.38 22.79 11.32
N PHE A 289 9.10 22.20 10.35
CA PHE A 289 10.51 21.83 10.52
C PHE A 289 11.41 23.04 10.82
N ILE A 290 11.18 24.17 10.14
CA ILE A 290 11.88 25.43 10.40
C ILE A 290 11.58 25.91 11.83
N ARG A 291 10.32 25.90 12.27
CA ARG A 291 9.93 26.29 13.65
C ARG A 291 10.58 25.42 14.72
N HIS A 292 10.75 24.13 14.44
CA HIS A 292 11.38 23.17 15.36
C HIS A 292 12.91 23.09 15.18
N GLY A 293 13.50 23.99 14.39
CA GLY A 293 14.94 24.21 14.34
C GLY A 293 15.74 23.20 13.52
N LEU A 294 15.12 22.54 12.52
CA LEU A 294 15.88 21.73 11.55
C LEU A 294 16.72 22.65 10.67
N ALA A 295 17.97 22.26 10.41
CA ALA A 295 18.85 22.98 9.50
C ALA A 295 18.43 22.79 8.03
N GLU A 296 18.75 23.74 7.15
CA GLU A 296 18.39 23.69 5.72
C GLU A 296 18.74 22.35 5.04
N GLU A 297 19.96 21.85 5.26
CA GLU A 297 20.39 20.58 4.65
C GLU A 297 19.71 19.35 5.28
N GLU A 298 19.21 19.45 6.52
CA GLU A 298 18.39 18.41 7.14
C GLU A 298 16.99 18.43 6.53
N ILE A 299 16.39 19.62 6.40
CA ILE A 299 15.10 19.82 5.73
C ILE A 299 15.16 19.27 4.30
N LEU A 300 16.22 19.55 3.53
CA LEU A 300 16.37 19.03 2.17
C LEU A 300 16.39 17.49 2.13
N SER A 301 17.10 16.87 3.09
CA SER A 301 17.17 15.41 3.19
C SER A 301 15.82 14.79 3.56
N GLU A 302 15.09 15.40 4.50
CA GLU A 302 13.72 14.99 4.86
C GLU A 302 12.71 15.22 3.73
N THR A 303 12.78 16.36 3.02
CA THR A 303 11.95 16.68 1.85
C THR A 303 12.09 15.61 0.77
N THR A 304 13.32 15.17 0.48
CA THR A 304 13.56 14.11 -0.52
C THR A 304 12.97 12.79 -0.03
N LEU A 305 13.12 12.46 1.27
CA LEU A 305 12.49 11.27 1.86
C LEU A 305 10.96 11.33 1.76
N GLN A 306 10.35 12.48 2.04
CA GLN A 306 8.89 12.66 2.00
C GLN A 306 8.32 12.40 0.60
N MET A 307 8.98 12.90 -0.46
CA MET A 307 8.55 12.68 -1.85
C MET A 307 8.42 11.19 -2.19
N ILE A 308 9.27 10.33 -1.61
CA ILE A 308 9.32 8.89 -1.89
C ILE A 308 8.42 8.12 -0.91
N ALA A 309 8.67 8.31 0.38
CA ALA A 309 8.03 7.54 1.43
C ALA A 309 6.54 7.85 1.55
N GLY A 310 6.14 9.11 1.30
CA GLY A 310 4.75 9.54 1.38
C GLY A 310 3.92 9.20 0.15
N SER A 311 4.54 9.04 -1.03
CA SER A 311 3.81 8.73 -2.27
C SER A 311 3.75 7.22 -2.55
N ASP A 312 4.91 6.58 -2.77
CA ASP A 312 5.01 5.20 -3.27
C ASP A 312 4.31 4.17 -2.37
N THR A 313 4.40 4.35 -1.05
CA THR A 313 3.82 3.41 -0.07
C THR A 313 2.30 3.48 -0.02
N THR A 314 1.74 4.70 -0.07
CA THR A 314 0.30 4.93 -0.13
C THR A 314 -0.26 4.49 -1.48
N ALA A 315 0.45 4.80 -2.58
CA ALA A 315 0.09 4.34 -3.91
C ALA A 315 0.05 2.81 -4.02
N ALA A 316 1.05 2.11 -3.48
CA ALA A 316 1.09 0.64 -3.44
C ALA A 316 -0.10 0.05 -2.67
N SER A 317 -0.47 0.66 -1.54
CA SER A 317 -1.63 0.26 -0.74
C SER A 317 -2.94 0.43 -1.52
N LEU A 318 -3.16 1.61 -2.10
CA LEU A 318 -4.34 1.93 -2.91
C LEU A 318 -4.48 1.02 -4.12
N ARG A 319 -3.40 0.86 -4.90
CA ARG A 319 -3.37 -0.05 -6.06
C ARG A 319 -3.80 -1.46 -5.68
N THR A 320 -3.30 -1.96 -4.56
CA THR A 320 -3.61 -3.33 -4.14
C THR A 320 -5.03 -3.47 -3.59
N ILE A 321 -5.49 -2.53 -2.76
CA ILE A 321 -6.86 -2.52 -2.26
C ILE A 321 -7.83 -2.50 -3.45
N MET A 322 -7.60 -1.62 -4.42
CA MET A 322 -8.45 -1.51 -5.61
C MET A 322 -8.38 -2.74 -6.50
N LEU A 323 -7.19 -3.36 -6.68
CA LEU A 323 -7.06 -4.63 -7.39
C LEU A 323 -7.92 -5.72 -6.74
N TYR A 324 -7.87 -5.84 -5.41
CA TYR A 324 -8.68 -6.82 -4.70
C TYR A 324 -10.18 -6.52 -4.78
N LEU A 325 -10.57 -5.25 -4.71
CA LEU A 325 -11.97 -4.86 -4.92
C LEU A 325 -12.48 -5.22 -6.32
N MET A 326 -11.71 -4.88 -7.36
CA MET A 326 -12.06 -5.18 -8.76
C MET A 326 -12.15 -6.70 -9.04
N THR A 327 -11.38 -7.51 -8.31
CA THR A 327 -11.33 -8.97 -8.50
C THR A 327 -12.24 -9.75 -7.54
N HIS A 328 -12.88 -9.07 -6.57
CA HIS A 328 -13.76 -9.69 -5.58
C HIS A 328 -15.13 -8.99 -5.55
N PRO A 329 -16.02 -9.27 -6.52
CA PRO A 329 -17.33 -8.62 -6.63
C PRO A 329 -18.16 -8.67 -5.34
N ARG A 330 -18.06 -9.77 -4.58
CA ARG A 330 -18.70 -9.95 -3.27
C ARG A 330 -18.26 -8.88 -2.26
N VAL A 331 -16.96 -8.57 -2.20
CA VAL A 331 -16.42 -7.56 -1.29
C VAL A 331 -16.78 -6.17 -1.79
N TYR A 332 -16.66 -5.93 -3.10
CA TYR A 332 -17.05 -4.67 -3.72
C TYR A 332 -18.52 -4.33 -3.43
N ALA A 333 -19.45 -5.24 -3.71
CA ALA A 333 -20.89 -5.02 -3.50
C ALA A 333 -21.21 -4.71 -2.03
N LYS A 334 -20.59 -5.44 -1.09
CA LYS A 334 -20.79 -5.22 0.33
C LYS A 334 -20.21 -3.89 0.82
N LEU A 335 -19.06 -3.47 0.28
CA LEU A 335 -18.47 -2.17 0.58
C LEU A 335 -19.30 -1.04 -0.02
N GLN A 336 -19.76 -1.18 -1.26
CA GLN A 336 -20.68 -0.24 -1.91
C GLN A 336 -21.95 -0.05 -1.07
N ALA A 337 -22.57 -1.14 -0.61
CA ALA A 337 -23.77 -1.06 0.23
C ALA A 337 -23.53 -0.30 1.56
N GLU A 338 -22.36 -0.49 2.20
CA GLU A 338 -22.00 0.28 3.40
C GLU A 338 -21.78 1.77 3.08
N ILE A 339 -21.13 2.07 1.95
CA ILE A 339 -20.88 3.44 1.47
C ILE A 339 -22.20 4.13 1.12
N ASP A 340 -23.12 3.48 0.42
CA ASP A 340 -24.41 4.05 0.01
C ASP A 340 -25.33 4.30 1.21
N ALA A 341 -25.37 3.35 2.15
CA ALA A 341 -26.09 3.50 3.41
C ALA A 341 -25.54 4.64 4.26
N SER A 342 -24.22 4.87 4.19
CA SER A 342 -23.61 6.05 4.78
C SER A 342 -24.05 7.30 4.01
N ALA A 343 -23.84 7.35 2.69
CA ALA A 343 -23.99 8.52 1.82
C ALA A 343 -25.38 9.16 1.89
N THR A 344 -26.44 8.35 1.93
CA THR A 344 -27.83 8.83 2.07
C THR A 344 -28.09 9.66 3.33
N ALA A 345 -27.25 9.56 4.37
CA ALA A 345 -27.31 10.38 5.56
C ALA A 345 -26.65 11.77 5.42
N ALA A 346 -25.93 12.05 4.32
CA ALA A 346 -25.23 13.32 4.11
C ALA A 346 -25.70 14.01 2.82
N ALA A 347 -26.43 15.11 2.98
CA ALA A 347 -26.73 16.02 1.90
C ALA A 347 -25.49 16.87 1.57
N GLY A 348 -24.79 16.57 0.47
CA GLY A 348 -23.74 17.45 -0.08
C GLY A 348 -22.68 16.69 -0.88
N GLY A 349 -22.49 17.05 -2.15
CA GLY A 349 -21.51 16.46 -3.07
C GLY A 349 -20.03 16.82 -2.78
N SER A 350 -19.64 16.86 -1.51
CA SER A 350 -18.24 17.01 -1.06
C SER A 350 -17.62 15.65 -0.73
N VAL A 351 -16.29 15.55 -0.84
CA VAL A 351 -15.54 14.35 -0.41
C VAL A 351 -15.85 14.01 1.06
N VAL A 352 -15.92 12.72 1.36
CA VAL A 352 -16.20 12.20 2.70
C VAL A 352 -15.16 12.65 3.74
N SER A 353 -15.61 12.99 4.96
CA SER A 353 -14.68 13.30 6.04
C SER A 353 -13.94 12.06 6.57
N ASP A 354 -12.71 12.23 7.06
CA ASP A 354 -11.90 11.19 7.69
C ASP A 354 -12.62 10.53 8.86
N ALA A 355 -13.25 11.35 9.71
CA ALA A 355 -14.00 10.87 10.86
C ALA A 355 -15.10 9.89 10.44
N ARG A 356 -15.75 10.14 9.30
CA ARG A 356 -16.77 9.26 8.75
C ARG A 356 -16.16 8.01 8.14
N CYS A 357 -15.09 8.11 7.35
CA CYS A 357 -14.35 6.95 6.84
C CYS A 357 -13.94 5.99 7.97
N ARG A 358 -13.48 6.52 9.11
CA ARG A 358 -13.12 5.72 10.29
C ARG A 358 -14.31 5.06 10.97
N GLY A 359 -15.51 5.62 10.80
CA GLY A 359 -16.77 5.07 11.32
C GLY A 359 -17.34 3.91 10.51
N LEU A 360 -16.80 3.60 9.32
CA LEU A 360 -17.31 2.56 8.42
C LEU A 360 -16.56 1.23 8.65
N PRO A 361 -17.15 0.26 9.39
CA PRO A 361 -16.43 -0.92 9.85
C PRO A 361 -15.97 -1.83 8.69
N TYR A 362 -16.75 -1.96 7.63
CA TYR A 362 -16.38 -2.81 6.49
C TYR A 362 -15.31 -2.14 5.61
N LEU A 363 -15.37 -0.83 5.38
CA LEU A 363 -14.30 -0.06 4.74
C LEU A 363 -12.98 -0.25 5.50
N GLN A 364 -12.99 -0.09 6.83
CA GLN A 364 -11.80 -0.32 7.66
C GLN A 364 -11.30 -1.76 7.55
N ALA A 365 -12.20 -2.74 7.47
CA ALA A 365 -11.83 -4.14 7.27
C ALA A 365 -11.22 -4.40 5.87
N VAL A 366 -11.74 -3.77 4.82
CA VAL A 366 -11.21 -3.86 3.44
C VAL A 366 -9.81 -3.27 3.36
N ILE A 367 -9.61 -2.08 3.93
CA ILE A 367 -8.29 -1.42 3.96
C ILE A 367 -7.29 -2.30 4.68
N ARG A 368 -7.63 -2.76 5.90
CA ARG A 368 -6.76 -3.64 6.69
C ARG A 368 -6.43 -4.93 5.96
N GLU A 369 -7.42 -5.54 5.32
CA GLU A 369 -7.20 -6.80 4.60
C GLU A 369 -6.35 -6.61 3.34
N GLY A 370 -6.54 -5.52 2.59
CA GLY A 370 -5.75 -5.26 1.39
C GLY A 370 -4.28 -5.02 1.72
N MET A 371 -4.05 -4.22 2.75
CA MET A 371 -2.73 -3.93 3.31
C MET A 371 -2.08 -5.15 3.96
N ARG A 372 -2.85 -6.05 4.57
CA ARG A 372 -2.33 -7.31 5.13
C ARG A 372 -1.92 -8.29 4.04
N VAL A 373 -2.81 -8.56 3.08
CA VAL A 373 -2.54 -9.57 2.03
C VAL A 373 -1.38 -9.13 1.14
N HIS A 374 -1.24 -7.82 0.91
CA HIS A 374 -0.13 -7.26 0.15
C HIS A 374 0.42 -6.01 0.86
N PRO A 375 1.37 -6.19 1.79
CA PRO A 375 1.99 -5.06 2.48
C PRO A 375 2.72 -4.15 1.47
N PRO A 376 2.60 -2.82 1.59
CA PRO A 376 3.24 -1.87 0.69
C PRO A 376 4.77 -1.91 0.80
N VAL A 377 5.28 -2.27 1.97
CA VAL A 377 6.72 -2.47 2.21
C VAL A 377 6.94 -3.91 2.63
N THR A 378 7.61 -4.67 1.77
CA THR A 378 7.98 -6.07 2.01
C THR A 378 9.48 -6.28 2.14
N ASN A 379 10.25 -5.20 1.98
CA ASN A 379 11.69 -5.18 2.18
C ASN A 379 12.04 -5.29 3.67
N MET A 380 13.28 -5.71 3.92
CA MET A 380 13.81 -5.91 5.26
C MET A 380 14.05 -4.58 5.98
N ASP A 381 13.85 -4.54 7.30
CA ASP A 381 14.16 -3.42 8.20
C ASP A 381 15.13 -3.87 9.32
N PRO A 382 16.33 -4.37 8.95
CA PRO A 382 17.22 -5.10 9.84
C PRO A 382 17.61 -4.31 11.10
N LYS A 383 17.49 -4.96 12.26
CA LYS A 383 18.01 -4.45 13.54
C LYS A 383 19.25 -5.21 13.97
N ARG A 384 20.22 -4.49 14.53
CA ARG A 384 21.42 -5.04 15.10
C ARG A 384 21.16 -5.44 16.56
N VAL A 385 21.42 -6.70 16.89
CA VAL A 385 21.39 -7.22 18.25
C VAL A 385 22.46 -6.47 19.08
N PRO A 386 22.16 -6.06 20.33
CA PRO A 386 23.13 -5.43 21.23
C PRO A 386 24.43 -6.24 21.37
N ASP A 387 25.56 -5.60 21.65
CA ASP A 387 26.87 -6.29 21.65
C ASP A 387 26.96 -7.46 22.64
N GLY A 388 26.21 -7.40 23.76
CA GLY A 388 26.12 -8.49 24.73
C GLY A 388 25.27 -9.69 24.29
N GLY A 389 24.64 -9.64 23.12
CA GLY A 389 23.61 -10.58 22.70
C GLY A 389 22.27 -10.31 23.36
N ASP A 390 21.27 -11.13 23.03
CA ASP A 390 19.96 -11.09 23.64
C ASP A 390 19.32 -12.46 23.73
N THR A 391 18.57 -12.73 24.80
CA THR A 391 17.84 -13.98 24.99
C THR A 391 16.35 -13.70 24.86
N VAL A 392 15.71 -14.31 23.87
CA VAL A 392 14.31 -14.06 23.52
C VAL A 392 13.53 -15.37 23.51
N VAL A 393 12.21 -15.28 23.64
CA VAL A 393 11.32 -16.43 23.48
C VAL A 393 10.65 -16.34 22.12
N VAL A 394 10.83 -17.37 21.29
CA VAL A 394 10.17 -17.50 19.98
C VAL A 394 9.57 -18.88 19.88
N ASP A 395 8.29 -18.95 19.52
CA ASP A 395 7.50 -20.20 19.45
C ASP A 395 7.53 -21.02 20.75
N GLY A 396 7.65 -20.34 21.90
CA GLY A 396 7.74 -20.97 23.21
C GLY A 396 9.14 -21.47 23.59
N GLU A 397 10.12 -21.38 22.70
CA GLU A 397 11.50 -21.79 22.94
C GLU A 397 12.40 -20.60 23.28
N THR A 398 13.35 -20.82 24.20
CA THR A 398 14.36 -19.82 24.54
C THR A 398 15.47 -19.84 23.50
N VAL A 399 15.66 -18.72 22.82
CA VAL A 399 16.64 -18.55 21.74
C VAL A 399 17.63 -17.45 22.12
N PHE A 400 18.93 -17.77 22.03
CA PHE A 400 19.99 -16.78 22.20
C PHE A 400 20.40 -16.19 20.83
N LEU A 401 20.25 -14.87 20.69
CA LEU A 401 20.69 -14.09 19.56
C LEU A 401 22.09 -13.52 19.87
N PRO A 402 23.14 -13.93 19.14
CA PRO A 402 24.49 -13.43 19.39
C PRO A 402 24.61 -11.93 19.12
N GLY A 403 25.42 -11.24 19.92
CA GLY A 403 25.62 -9.81 19.78
C GLY A 403 26.18 -9.39 18.43
N GLY A 404 25.70 -8.28 17.89
CA GLY A 404 26.05 -7.77 16.57
C GLY A 404 25.42 -8.50 15.38
N THR A 405 24.52 -9.45 15.62
CA THR A 405 23.76 -10.12 14.55
C THR A 405 22.70 -9.17 14.00
N ASN A 406 22.46 -9.21 12.69
CA ASN A 406 21.38 -8.46 12.06
C ASN A 406 20.14 -9.35 12.02
N VAL A 407 18.99 -8.83 12.43
CA VAL A 407 17.70 -9.54 12.39
C VAL A 407 16.69 -8.68 11.62
N SER A 408 16.20 -9.20 10.51
CA SER A 408 15.25 -8.52 9.62
C SER A 408 13.83 -9.06 9.76
N CYS A 409 12.82 -8.21 9.53
CA CYS A 409 11.45 -8.68 9.33
C CYS A 409 11.29 -9.41 7.99
N ALA A 410 10.73 -10.62 8.03
CA ALA A 410 10.09 -11.23 6.88
C ALA A 410 8.62 -10.81 6.87
N ALA A 411 8.34 -9.63 6.32
CA ALA A 411 6.99 -9.06 6.33
C ALA A 411 5.96 -9.96 5.64
N TRP A 412 6.32 -10.64 4.56
CA TRP A 412 5.38 -11.51 3.84
C TRP A 412 4.86 -12.67 4.70
N PRO A 413 5.69 -13.61 5.20
CA PRO A 413 5.22 -14.70 6.06
C PRO A 413 4.58 -14.21 7.36
N LEU A 414 4.97 -13.04 7.87
CA LEU A 414 4.34 -12.41 9.04
C LEU A 414 2.84 -12.13 8.79
N HIS A 415 2.50 -11.53 7.64
CA HIS A 415 1.13 -11.10 7.35
C HIS A 415 0.22 -12.21 6.80
N ILE A 416 0.79 -13.33 6.37
CA ILE A 416 0.04 -14.54 5.97
C ILE A 416 0.17 -15.68 7.00
N ASN A 417 0.62 -15.37 8.22
CA ASN A 417 0.76 -16.34 9.30
C ASN A 417 -0.61 -16.94 9.67
N GLU A 418 -0.76 -18.25 9.50
CA GLU A 418 -2.02 -18.96 9.73
C GLU A 418 -2.42 -19.03 11.22
N ASP A 419 -1.46 -18.99 12.15
CA ASP A 419 -1.74 -18.94 13.58
C ASP A 419 -2.36 -17.60 13.99
N VAL A 420 -1.98 -16.52 13.30
CA VAL A 420 -2.57 -15.19 13.50
C VAL A 420 -3.90 -15.10 12.77
N PHE A 421 -3.91 -15.31 11.46
CA PHE A 421 -5.02 -14.92 10.58
C PHE A 421 -5.93 -16.08 10.18
N GLY A 422 -5.57 -17.32 10.51
CA GLY A 422 -6.33 -18.53 10.21
C GLY A 422 -5.84 -19.26 8.97
N ARG A 423 -6.35 -20.48 8.75
CA ARG A 423 -5.96 -21.35 7.62
C ARG A 423 -6.14 -20.70 6.25
N ASP A 424 -7.01 -19.69 6.16
CA ASP A 424 -7.26 -18.95 4.94
C ASP A 424 -6.50 -17.61 4.89
N ALA A 425 -5.38 -17.47 5.62
CA ALA A 425 -4.59 -16.25 5.68
C ALA A 425 -4.13 -15.75 4.30
N GLY A 426 -3.94 -16.64 3.32
CA GLY A 426 -3.63 -16.27 1.94
C GLY A 426 -4.80 -15.67 1.14
N ALA A 427 -6.03 -15.76 1.64
CA ALA A 427 -7.23 -15.26 0.96
C ALA A 427 -7.59 -13.84 1.40
N PHE A 428 -8.03 -13.02 0.44
CA PHE A 428 -8.58 -11.70 0.71
C PHE A 428 -10.03 -11.82 1.25
N ARG A 429 -10.17 -11.76 2.58
CA ARG A 429 -11.46 -11.87 3.28
C ARG A 429 -11.57 -10.82 4.39
N PRO A 430 -12.04 -9.59 4.07
CA PRO A 430 -12.23 -8.52 5.06
C PRO A 430 -13.07 -8.93 6.27
N GLU A 431 -14.02 -9.85 6.10
CA GLU A 431 -14.87 -10.34 7.18
C GLU A 431 -14.09 -10.91 8.37
N ARG A 432 -12.83 -11.34 8.21
CA ARG A 432 -12.02 -11.86 9.31
C ARG A 432 -11.85 -10.85 10.45
N TRP A 433 -11.85 -9.57 10.13
CA TRP A 433 -11.69 -8.48 11.10
C TRP A 433 -12.97 -8.22 11.91
N LEU A 434 -14.12 -8.67 11.41
CA LEU A 434 -15.43 -8.41 12.01
C LEU A 434 -16.04 -9.64 12.66
N LEU A 435 -15.68 -10.84 12.19
CA LEU A 435 -16.25 -12.11 12.63
C LEU A 435 -15.38 -12.87 13.64
N GLU A 436 -14.15 -12.43 13.89
CA GLU A 436 -13.29 -13.05 14.91
C GLU A 436 -13.89 -12.83 16.31
N ARG A 437 -14.14 -13.92 17.03
CA ARG A 437 -14.82 -13.92 18.33
C ARG A 437 -13.84 -13.94 19.50
N SER A 438 -12.60 -14.36 19.28
CA SER A 438 -11.54 -14.33 20.30
C SER A 438 -10.92 -12.94 20.35
N GLU A 439 -11.22 -12.19 21.41
CA GLU A 439 -10.64 -10.86 21.65
C GLU A 439 -9.11 -10.90 21.63
N GLY A 440 -8.51 -11.92 22.24
CA GLY A 440 -7.05 -12.09 22.27
C GLY A 440 -6.45 -12.30 20.88
N ARG A 441 -7.13 -13.07 20.02
CA ARG A 441 -6.68 -13.29 18.65
C ARG A 441 -6.88 -12.05 17.79
N LEU A 442 -8.03 -11.37 17.89
CA LEU A 442 -8.29 -10.13 17.18
C LEU A 442 -7.26 -9.04 17.56
N ALA A 443 -6.92 -8.91 18.85
CA ALA A 443 -5.87 -8.02 19.31
C ALA A 443 -4.50 -8.38 18.73
N ARG A 444 -4.18 -9.68 18.60
CA ARG A 444 -2.95 -10.15 17.93
C ARG A 444 -2.97 -9.83 16.43
N MET A 445 -4.09 -10.04 15.74
CA MET A 445 -4.25 -9.68 14.33
C MET A 445 -4.02 -8.19 14.10
N HIS A 446 -4.60 -7.33 14.93
CA HIS A 446 -4.37 -5.89 14.88
C HIS A 446 -2.91 -5.55 15.13
N ARG A 447 -2.29 -6.13 16.15
CA ARG A 447 -0.87 -5.90 16.44
C ARG A 447 0.03 -6.29 15.27
N VAL A 448 -0.21 -7.43 14.62
CA VAL A 448 0.56 -7.88 13.46
C VAL A 448 0.36 -6.97 12.27
N HIS A 449 -0.89 -6.55 11.99
CA HIS A 449 -1.16 -5.56 10.95
C HIS A 449 -0.42 -4.24 11.20
N GLU A 450 -0.42 -3.75 12.43
CA GLU A 450 0.29 -2.51 12.79
C GLU A 450 1.81 -2.59 12.58
N LEU A 451 2.42 -3.79 12.63
CA LEU A 451 3.85 -3.95 12.39
C LEU A 451 4.28 -3.55 10.97
N MET A 452 3.37 -3.46 10.00
CA MET A 452 3.66 -2.90 8.68
C MET A 452 4.10 -1.42 8.74
N PHE A 453 3.65 -0.71 9.78
CA PHE A 453 4.05 0.67 10.05
C PHE A 453 5.23 0.74 11.03
N GLY A 454 5.92 -0.37 11.29
CA GLY A 454 6.94 -0.47 12.33
C GLY A 454 6.33 -0.44 13.74
N TYR A 455 7.19 -0.29 14.75
CA TYR A 455 6.76 -0.30 16.15
C TYR A 455 7.68 0.57 17.02
N GLY A 456 7.14 1.00 18.17
CA GLY A 456 7.88 1.71 19.21
C GLY A 456 8.63 2.92 18.67
N LYS A 457 9.94 3.00 18.91
CA LYS A 457 10.76 4.16 18.53
C LYS A 457 10.93 4.33 17.02
N TYR A 458 10.64 3.31 16.21
CA TYR A 458 10.77 3.35 14.75
C TYR A 458 9.42 3.37 14.01
N GLN A 459 8.31 3.62 14.71
CA GLN A 459 6.98 3.65 14.10
C GLN A 459 6.89 4.73 13.00
N CYS A 460 6.19 4.42 11.91
CA CYS A 460 5.96 5.32 10.78
C CYS A 460 5.31 6.63 11.23
N LEU A 461 5.94 7.76 10.91
CA LEU A 461 5.41 9.10 11.20
C LEU A 461 4.18 9.43 10.34
N GLY A 462 4.16 8.97 9.09
CA GLY A 462 3.10 9.26 8.12
C GLY A 462 1.85 8.39 8.26
N ARG A 463 1.79 7.44 9.20
CA ARG A 463 0.66 6.50 9.34
C ARG A 463 -0.72 7.20 9.38
N PRO A 464 -0.94 8.26 10.18
CA PRO A 464 -2.25 8.93 10.22
C PRO A 464 -2.67 9.49 8.86
N ILE A 465 -1.71 10.09 8.14
CA ILE A 465 -1.93 10.72 6.83
C ILE A 465 -2.25 9.64 5.78
N ALA A 466 -1.44 8.59 5.71
CA ALA A 466 -1.64 7.49 4.77
C ALA A 466 -3.00 6.80 4.98
N MET A 467 -3.40 6.54 6.23
CA MET A 467 -4.69 5.91 6.50
C MET A 467 -5.88 6.80 6.13
N MET A 468 -5.76 8.12 6.33
CA MET A 468 -6.77 9.10 5.90
C MET A 468 -6.89 9.12 4.37
N GLU A 469 -5.76 9.29 3.68
CA GLU A 469 -5.70 9.32 2.22
C GLU A 469 -6.25 8.03 1.61
N ILE A 470 -5.85 6.86 2.14
CA ILE A 470 -6.35 5.55 1.68
C ILE A 470 -7.86 5.46 1.91
N GLY A 471 -8.34 5.79 3.10
CA GLY A 471 -9.75 5.68 3.46
C GLY A 471 -10.65 6.53 2.57
N LYS A 472 -10.29 7.81 2.39
CA LYS A 472 -11.05 8.77 1.58
C LYS A 472 -11.02 8.40 0.11
N THR A 473 -9.85 8.01 -0.42
CA THR A 473 -9.73 7.60 -1.83
C THR A 473 -10.53 6.34 -2.15
N VAL A 474 -10.48 5.31 -1.27
CA VAL A 474 -11.24 4.07 -1.48
C VAL A 474 -12.74 4.33 -1.41
N TYR A 475 -13.20 5.19 -0.49
CA TYR A 475 -14.60 5.58 -0.40
C TYR A 475 -15.09 6.26 -1.69
N GLU A 476 -14.36 7.27 -2.19
CA GLU A 476 -14.80 8.03 -3.36
C GLU A 476 -14.66 7.27 -4.69
N SER A 477 -13.70 6.35 -4.78
CA SER A 477 -13.45 5.53 -5.99
C SER A 477 -14.50 4.44 -6.21
N ILE A 478 -15.37 4.18 -5.22
CA ILE A 478 -16.44 3.16 -5.25
C ILE A 478 -17.78 3.88 -5.41
N SER A 479 -17.92 4.71 -6.43
CA SER A 479 -19.21 5.33 -6.78
C SER A 479 -19.61 4.92 -8.19
N ALA A 480 -20.75 4.23 -8.31
CA ALA A 480 -21.43 3.99 -9.58
C ALA A 480 -22.86 4.53 -9.46
N GLU A 481 -23.12 5.66 -10.10
CA GLU A 481 -24.45 6.24 -10.22
C GLU A 481 -24.86 6.20 -11.70
N ILE A 482 -25.95 5.51 -12.02
CA ILE A 482 -26.48 5.43 -13.39
C ILE A 482 -27.46 6.58 -13.57
N GLU A 483 -26.94 7.65 -14.16
CA GLU A 483 -27.68 8.84 -14.55
C GLU A 483 -27.96 8.79 -16.06
N ILE A 484 -29.24 8.71 -16.44
CA ILE A 484 -29.64 8.63 -17.84
C ILE A 484 -30.18 10.00 -18.26
N GLN A 485 -29.57 10.62 -19.28
CA GLN A 485 -29.97 11.94 -19.78
C GLN A 485 -31.23 11.87 -20.67
N ALA A 486 -32.30 11.31 -20.12
CA ALA A 486 -33.63 11.27 -20.71
C ALA A 486 -34.67 11.32 -19.58
N PRO A 487 -35.90 11.81 -19.83
CA PRO A 487 -36.95 11.83 -18.81
C PRO A 487 -37.31 10.42 -18.34
N PRO A 488 -37.77 10.22 -17.08
CA PRO A 488 -38.09 8.90 -16.54
C PRO A 488 -39.06 8.10 -17.39
N ALA A 489 -40.05 8.77 -18.00
CA ALA A 489 -41.00 8.15 -18.91
C ALA A 489 -40.32 7.55 -20.17
N ALA A 490 -39.30 8.23 -20.71
CA ALA A 490 -38.56 7.76 -21.88
C ALA A 490 -37.69 6.54 -21.52
N VAL A 491 -36.94 6.63 -20.42
CA VAL A 491 -36.11 5.51 -19.92
C VAL A 491 -36.98 4.27 -19.65
N ARG A 492 -38.11 4.47 -18.98
CA ARG A 492 -39.07 3.40 -18.70
C ARG A 492 -39.67 2.80 -19.98
N SER A 493 -39.99 3.61 -20.99
CA SER A 493 -40.51 3.11 -22.26
C SER A 493 -39.52 2.19 -22.99
N VAL A 494 -38.23 2.51 -22.93
CA VAL A 494 -37.15 1.69 -23.49
C VAL A 494 -36.96 0.42 -22.67
N PHE A 495 -36.99 0.52 -21.33
CA PHE A 495 -36.88 -0.62 -20.44
C PHE A 495 -38.02 -1.64 -20.62
N LEU A 496 -39.24 -1.18 -20.88
CA LEU A 496 -40.39 -2.05 -21.11
C LEU A 496 -40.49 -2.60 -22.53
N ASP A 497 -39.63 -2.20 -23.46
CA ASP A 497 -39.57 -2.77 -24.81
C ASP A 497 -38.81 -4.11 -24.78
N PHE A 498 -39.47 -5.14 -24.25
CA PHE A 498 -38.85 -6.46 -24.09
C PHE A 498 -38.43 -7.11 -25.42
N GLN A 499 -39.00 -6.71 -26.56
CA GLN A 499 -38.58 -7.22 -27.87
C GLN A 499 -37.20 -6.69 -28.27
N ARG A 500 -36.85 -5.47 -27.87
CA ARG A 500 -35.51 -4.89 -28.10
C ARG A 500 -34.41 -5.56 -27.30
N TYR A 501 -34.71 -6.26 -26.21
CA TYR A 501 -33.68 -6.94 -25.40
C TYR A 501 -32.87 -7.96 -26.23
N LYS A 502 -33.50 -8.56 -27.26
CA LYS A 502 -32.84 -9.47 -28.22
C LYS A 502 -31.72 -8.79 -29.01
N GLN A 503 -31.74 -7.46 -29.14
CA GLN A 503 -30.70 -6.66 -29.79
C GLN A 503 -29.50 -6.41 -28.86
N TRP A 504 -29.70 -6.47 -27.53
CA TRP A 504 -28.67 -6.19 -26.53
C TRP A 504 -28.01 -7.47 -25.99
N SER A 505 -28.72 -8.60 -25.98
CA SER A 505 -28.18 -9.88 -25.54
C SER A 505 -28.94 -11.06 -26.16
N GLU A 506 -28.22 -11.99 -26.77
CA GLU A 506 -28.80 -13.26 -27.25
C GLU A 506 -29.14 -14.22 -26.11
N LYS A 507 -28.56 -14.00 -24.93
CA LYS A 507 -28.67 -14.89 -23.75
C LYS A 507 -29.87 -14.56 -22.86
N TRP A 508 -30.47 -13.38 -23.01
CA TRP A 508 -31.55 -12.89 -22.15
C TRP A 508 -32.79 -12.58 -22.99
N LYS A 509 -33.93 -13.21 -22.66
CA LYS A 509 -35.22 -12.93 -23.30
C LYS A 509 -36.28 -12.73 -22.23
N LEU A 510 -37.00 -11.62 -22.34
CA LEU A 510 -38.19 -11.33 -21.53
C LEU A 510 -39.39 -11.33 -22.47
N GLU A 511 -40.44 -12.07 -22.13
CA GLU A 511 -41.68 -12.07 -22.89
C GLU A 511 -42.86 -12.16 -21.92
N PRO A 512 -43.96 -11.40 -22.09
CA PRO A 512 -45.19 -11.64 -21.33
C PRO A 512 -45.65 -13.09 -21.54
N THR A 513 -46.08 -13.76 -20.47
CA THR A 513 -46.56 -15.15 -20.60
C THR A 513 -47.88 -15.23 -21.37
N GLU A 514 -48.67 -14.15 -21.33
CA GLU A 514 -49.87 -13.95 -22.15
C GLU A 514 -49.52 -13.09 -23.38
N SER A 515 -49.59 -13.67 -24.57
CA SER A 515 -49.23 -13.00 -25.83
C SER A 515 -50.10 -11.78 -26.19
N SER A 516 -51.24 -11.60 -25.51
CA SER A 516 -52.16 -10.47 -25.72
C SER A 516 -51.85 -9.24 -24.86
N LYS A 517 -50.94 -9.33 -23.89
CA LYS A 517 -50.60 -8.21 -22.98
C LYS A 517 -49.28 -7.57 -23.40
N SER A 518 -49.25 -6.23 -23.47
CA SER A 518 -47.99 -5.50 -23.58
C SER A 518 -47.28 -5.43 -22.23
N PRO A 519 -45.93 -5.29 -22.17
CA PRO A 519 -45.21 -5.12 -20.91
C PRO A 519 -45.68 -3.94 -20.05
N SER A 520 -46.18 -2.87 -20.69
CA SER A 520 -46.77 -1.72 -20.02
C SER A 520 -48.14 -2.00 -19.37
N ASP A 521 -48.85 -3.04 -19.81
CA ASP A 521 -50.19 -3.38 -19.32
C ASP A 521 -50.17 -4.44 -18.20
N LEU A 522 -49.00 -4.96 -17.86
CA LEU A 522 -48.85 -5.99 -16.84
C LEU A 522 -49.23 -5.45 -15.45
N LYS A 523 -50.09 -6.19 -14.74
CA LYS A 523 -50.57 -5.84 -13.40
C LYS A 523 -50.03 -6.81 -12.36
N ASN A 524 -50.20 -6.46 -11.10
CA ASN A 524 -49.88 -7.36 -9.98
C ASN A 524 -50.57 -8.72 -10.18
N GLY A 525 -49.79 -9.80 -10.13
CA GLY A 525 -50.23 -11.17 -10.37
C GLY A 525 -49.97 -11.69 -11.78
N ASP A 526 -49.71 -10.83 -12.76
CA ASP A 526 -49.34 -11.26 -14.11
C ASP A 526 -47.95 -11.89 -14.12
N GLN A 527 -47.71 -12.83 -15.05
CA GLN A 527 -46.43 -13.51 -15.18
C GLN A 527 -45.68 -13.06 -16.42
N ILE A 528 -44.38 -12.83 -16.25
CA ILE A 528 -43.43 -12.72 -17.36
C ILE A 528 -42.63 -13.99 -17.47
N GLN A 529 -42.20 -14.32 -18.68
CA GLN A 529 -41.25 -15.39 -18.94
C GLN A 529 -39.87 -14.78 -19.11
N VAL A 530 -38.93 -15.18 -18.26
CA VAL A 530 -37.53 -14.80 -18.34
C VAL A 530 -36.73 -16.02 -18.76
N VAL A 531 -36.02 -15.92 -19.88
CA VAL A 531 -35.12 -16.96 -20.37
C VAL A 531 -33.69 -16.43 -20.26
N MET A 532 -32.86 -17.14 -19.51
CA MET A 532 -31.44 -16.84 -19.30
C MET A 532 -30.62 -18.08 -19.68
N GLY A 533 -30.06 -18.10 -20.90
CA GLY A 533 -29.45 -19.30 -21.46
C GLY A 533 -30.44 -20.47 -21.53
N ASP A 534 -30.10 -21.60 -20.88
CA ASP A 534 -30.96 -22.78 -20.81
C ASP A 534 -32.02 -22.72 -19.68
N MET A 535 -31.93 -21.72 -18.79
CA MET A 535 -32.84 -21.57 -17.66
C MET A 535 -34.07 -20.73 -18.02
N LYS A 536 -35.25 -21.18 -17.60
CA LYS A 536 -36.52 -20.47 -17.79
C LYS A 536 -37.20 -20.22 -16.45
N PHE A 537 -37.58 -18.99 -16.21
CA PHE A 537 -38.26 -18.56 -14.99
C PHE A 537 -39.58 -17.86 -15.34
N LYS A 538 -40.54 -17.95 -14.43
CA LYS A 538 -41.82 -17.25 -14.55
C LYS A 538 -42.05 -16.29 -13.39
N PRO A 539 -41.32 -15.15 -13.32
CA PRO A 539 -41.57 -14.16 -12.28
C PRO A 539 -43.00 -13.62 -12.33
N VAL A 540 -43.52 -13.30 -11.15
CA VAL A 540 -44.84 -12.70 -10.96
C VAL A 540 -44.66 -11.21 -10.73
N ILE A 541 -45.28 -10.37 -11.55
CA ILE A 541 -45.30 -8.92 -11.35
C ILE A 541 -45.96 -8.61 -10.01
N LYS A 542 -45.33 -7.74 -9.23
CA LYS A 542 -45.84 -7.23 -7.95
C LYS A 542 -46.34 -5.80 -8.07
N GLU A 543 -45.63 -5.00 -8.85
CA GLU A 543 -45.97 -3.60 -9.09
C GLU A 543 -45.52 -3.19 -10.48
N ASN A 544 -46.30 -2.35 -11.15
CA ASN A 544 -45.97 -1.75 -12.43
C ASN A 544 -46.61 -0.37 -12.52
N THR A 545 -45.88 0.64 -12.04
CA THR A 545 -46.31 2.06 -11.96
C THR A 545 -45.49 2.92 -12.91
N SER A 546 -45.82 4.20 -13.03
CA SER A 546 -45.03 5.16 -13.83
C SER A 546 -43.60 5.34 -13.31
N GLU A 547 -43.35 5.01 -12.04
CA GLU A 547 -42.08 5.23 -11.36
C GLU A 547 -41.33 3.92 -11.05
N ALA A 548 -42.02 2.76 -11.07
CA ALA A 548 -41.38 1.50 -10.73
C ALA A 548 -41.94 0.28 -11.48
N LEU A 549 -41.10 -0.75 -11.63
CA LEU A 549 -41.50 -2.10 -12.01
C LEU A 549 -40.91 -3.08 -11.00
N LEU A 550 -41.75 -3.87 -10.36
CA LEU A 550 -41.34 -4.90 -9.41
C LEU A 550 -41.84 -6.26 -9.86
N TRP A 551 -40.99 -7.27 -9.78
CA TRP A 551 -41.39 -8.66 -9.98
C TRP A 551 -40.75 -9.59 -8.95
N LEU A 552 -41.45 -10.67 -8.63
CA LEU A 552 -41.00 -11.72 -7.75
C LEU A 552 -40.62 -12.95 -8.57
N GLY A 553 -39.32 -13.22 -8.69
CA GLY A 553 -38.80 -14.48 -9.22
C GLY A 553 -38.76 -15.54 -8.13
N SER A 554 -39.10 -16.79 -8.44
CA SER A 554 -38.90 -17.90 -7.50
C SER A 554 -38.41 -19.16 -8.20
N LEU A 555 -37.46 -19.84 -7.57
CA LEU A 555 -37.03 -21.19 -7.89
C LEU A 555 -37.56 -22.10 -6.78
N PRO A 556 -38.56 -22.97 -7.06
CA PRO A 556 -39.16 -23.82 -6.03
C PRO A 556 -38.11 -24.63 -5.27
N GLY A 557 -38.05 -24.42 -3.95
CA GLY A 557 -37.12 -25.13 -3.05
C GLY A 557 -35.70 -24.54 -2.93
N ILE A 558 -35.37 -23.46 -3.65
CA ILE A 558 -34.00 -22.90 -3.69
C ILE A 558 -33.95 -21.47 -3.11
N PHE A 559 -34.62 -20.50 -3.73
CA PHE A 559 -34.79 -19.12 -3.23
C PHE A 559 -35.89 -18.36 -4.01
N SER A 560 -36.38 -17.25 -3.45
CA SER A 560 -37.25 -16.26 -4.09
C SER A 560 -36.59 -14.88 -4.05
N GLY A 561 -36.62 -14.13 -5.15
CA GLY A 561 -36.03 -12.79 -5.27
C GLY A 561 -37.06 -11.76 -5.73
N LEU A 562 -37.22 -10.68 -4.97
CA LEU A 562 -37.95 -9.49 -5.41
C LEU A 562 -36.97 -8.58 -6.15
N HIS A 563 -37.21 -8.36 -7.42
CA HIS A 563 -36.45 -7.42 -8.24
C HIS A 563 -37.26 -6.14 -8.38
N GLU A 564 -36.64 -5.00 -8.11
CA GLU A 564 -37.25 -3.68 -8.20
C GLU A 564 -36.44 -2.79 -9.14
N PHE A 565 -37.14 -2.09 -10.03
CA PHE A 565 -36.57 -1.13 -10.95
C PHE A 565 -37.28 0.20 -10.77
N HIS A 566 -36.56 1.24 -10.38
CA HIS A 566 -37.08 2.57 -10.08
C HIS A 566 -36.57 3.59 -11.11
N PHE A 567 -37.48 4.42 -11.63
CA PHE A 567 -37.24 5.44 -12.65
C PHE A 567 -37.55 6.82 -12.06
N GLN A 568 -36.59 7.39 -11.34
CA GLN A 568 -36.80 8.62 -10.57
C GLN A 568 -36.27 9.85 -11.33
N PRO A 569 -36.88 11.05 -11.19
CA PRO A 569 -36.27 12.28 -11.68
C PRO A 569 -34.87 12.49 -11.09
N SER A 570 -33.90 12.78 -11.94
CA SER A 570 -32.54 13.08 -11.49
C SER A 570 -32.51 14.41 -10.72
N GLN A 571 -31.81 14.40 -9.59
CA GLN A 571 -31.51 15.60 -8.80
C GLN A 571 -30.25 16.32 -9.31
N VAL A 572 -29.47 15.66 -10.19
CA VAL A 572 -28.17 16.12 -10.67
C VAL A 572 -28.24 16.61 -12.12
N ASN A 573 -29.09 15.99 -12.94
CA ASN A 573 -29.29 16.32 -14.35
C ASN A 573 -30.73 16.80 -14.58
N PRO A 574 -30.99 18.11 -14.74
CA PRO A 574 -32.32 18.62 -15.03
C PRO A 574 -32.91 17.96 -16.29
N GLY A 575 -34.03 17.24 -16.12
CA GLY A 575 -34.67 16.47 -17.18
C GLY A 575 -34.14 15.04 -17.40
N GLY A 576 -33.17 14.59 -16.59
CA GLY A 576 -32.64 13.23 -16.58
C GLY A 576 -33.35 12.30 -15.60
N THR A 577 -32.92 11.03 -15.60
CA THR A 577 -33.44 9.95 -14.75
C THR A 577 -32.33 9.34 -13.92
N ARG A 578 -32.57 9.24 -12.61
CA ARG A 578 -31.84 8.35 -11.71
C ARG A 578 -32.48 6.97 -11.78
N PHE A 579 -31.78 6.01 -12.39
CA PHE A 579 -32.26 4.64 -12.51
C PHE A 579 -31.68 3.77 -11.41
N VAL A 580 -32.53 3.15 -10.59
CA VAL A 580 -32.11 2.32 -9.45
C VAL A 580 -32.67 0.91 -9.60
N GLN A 581 -31.78 -0.08 -9.61
CA GLN A 581 -32.14 -1.50 -9.55
C GLN A 581 -31.87 -2.03 -8.15
N ILE A 582 -32.82 -2.77 -7.57
CA ILE A 582 -32.72 -3.39 -6.24
C ILE A 582 -33.06 -4.88 -6.38
N GLU A 583 -32.32 -5.76 -5.71
CA GLU A 583 -32.59 -7.20 -5.69
C GLU A 583 -32.63 -7.76 -4.27
N ASN A 584 -33.82 -8.13 -3.79
CA ASN A 584 -34.02 -8.64 -2.44
C ASN A 584 -34.32 -10.15 -2.45
N PHE A 585 -33.35 -10.98 -2.06
CA PHE A 585 -33.43 -12.44 -2.07
C PHE A 585 -33.77 -13.05 -0.70
N THR A 586 -34.64 -14.06 -0.69
CA THR A 586 -35.09 -14.82 0.49
C THR A 586 -35.08 -16.34 0.22
N GLY A 587 -34.72 -17.18 1.19
CA GLY A 587 -34.75 -18.66 1.05
C GLY A 587 -33.50 -19.41 1.56
N LEU A 588 -33.49 -20.75 1.39
CA LEU A 588 -32.49 -21.67 1.98
C LEU A 588 -31.05 -21.41 1.50
N LEU A 589 -30.88 -20.95 0.25
CA LEU A 589 -29.58 -20.55 -0.31
C LEU A 589 -29.40 -19.02 -0.45
N ALA A 590 -30.37 -18.20 0.00
CA ALA A 590 -30.22 -16.74 -0.04
C ALA A 590 -29.02 -16.25 0.81
N PHE A 591 -28.63 -17.01 1.83
CA PHE A 591 -27.40 -16.78 2.60
C PHE A 591 -26.10 -16.83 1.76
N PHE A 592 -26.08 -17.59 0.65
CA PHE A 592 -24.95 -17.63 -0.28
C PHE A 592 -24.95 -16.47 -1.29
N MET A 593 -26.09 -15.83 -1.51
CA MET A 593 -26.25 -14.71 -2.46
C MET A 593 -26.24 -13.34 -1.78
N GLY A 594 -26.40 -13.30 -0.45
CA GLY A 594 -26.40 -12.08 0.35
C GLY A 594 -27.71 -11.27 0.22
N PRO A 595 -28.04 -10.39 1.17
CA PRO A 595 -28.99 -9.32 0.91
C PRO A 595 -28.36 -8.37 -0.12
N GLY A 596 -29.00 -8.25 -1.29
CA GLY A 596 -28.60 -7.34 -2.36
C GLY A 596 -29.16 -5.93 -2.18
#